data_AF-A0A522TGF6-F1
#
_entry.id   AF-A0A522TGF6-F1
#
_cell.length_a   1.000
_cell.length_b   1.000
_cell.length_c   1.000
_cell.angle_alpha   90.00
_cell.angle_beta   90.00
_cell.angle_gamma   90.00
#
_symmetry.space_group_name_H-M   'P 1'
#
loop_
_entity.id
_entity.type
_entity.pdbx_description
1 polymer ?
#
loop_
_entity_poly.entity_id
_entity_poly.type
_entity_poly.pdbx_seq_one_letter_code
_entity_poly.pdbx_strand_id
1 'polypeptide(L)'
;MDQQQLTAALQAEYLHLQKTIEDFDSKALTIKAWSISFSLTVLVGAFASRASPVLLIASVASLLFWFLETMWKVFQLGYYERVEEIEAHFRGELKGTAPNQICTSWMKKWNATPWSDVRGMALWPHIALPHGVIVVIGIVLFALVRAGLLTL
;
A
#
# COMPACT_ATOMS: atom_id res chain seq x y z
N MET A 1 5.02 -24.76 28.13
CA MET A 1 5.37 -23.35 28.37
C MET A 1 4.53 -22.89 29.53
N ASP A 2 5.14 -22.34 30.57
CA ASP A 2 4.37 -21.78 31.70
C ASP A 2 3.69 -20.46 31.30
N GLN A 3 2.81 -19.94 32.17
CA GLN A 3 2.05 -18.73 31.88
C GLN A 3 2.95 -17.49 31.71
N GLN A 4 4.04 -17.39 32.46
CA GLN A 4 4.93 -16.24 32.39
C GLN A 4 5.72 -16.24 31.07
N GLN A 5 6.21 -17.40 30.65
CA GLN A 5 6.85 -17.61 29.35
C GLN A 5 5.90 -17.31 28.20
N LEU A 6 4.63 -17.72 28.31
CA LEU A 6 3.60 -17.42 27.30
C LEU A 6 3.38 -15.92 27.14
N THR A 7 3.13 -15.23 28.25
CA THR A 7 2.93 -13.78 28.27
C THR A 7 4.11 -13.04 27.66
N ALA A 8 5.34 -13.44 28.04
CA ALA A 8 6.55 -12.83 27.50
C ALA A 8 6.70 -13.07 25.98
N ALA A 9 6.40 -14.28 25.49
CA ALA A 9 6.45 -14.60 24.06
C ALA A 9 5.42 -13.80 23.26
N LEU A 10 4.17 -13.69 23.75
CA LEU A 10 3.12 -12.92 23.09
C LEU A 10 3.43 -11.42 23.09
N GLN A 11 4.00 -10.89 24.18
CA GLN A 11 4.44 -9.49 24.23
C GLN A 11 5.56 -9.22 23.22
N ALA A 12 6.54 -10.11 23.11
CA ALA A 12 7.61 -9.98 22.12
C ALA A 12 7.07 -10.04 20.68
N GLU A 13 6.12 -10.94 20.40
CA GLU A 13 5.44 -11.03 19.12
C GLU A 13 4.65 -9.75 18.81
N TYR A 14 3.90 -9.22 19.77
CA TYR A 14 3.16 -7.97 19.63
C TYR A 14 4.06 -6.80 19.25
N LEU A 15 5.18 -6.61 19.97
CA LEU A 15 6.12 -5.53 19.68
C LEU A 15 6.78 -5.69 18.30
N HIS A 16 7.04 -6.93 17.88
CA HIS A 16 7.56 -7.21 16.55
C HIS A 16 6.53 -6.89 15.44
N LEU A 17 5.26 -7.24 15.66
CA LEU A 17 4.16 -6.92 14.75
C LEU A 17 3.95 -5.40 14.64
N GLN A 18 3.93 -4.69 15.76
CA GLN A 18 3.81 -3.23 15.79
C GLN A 18 4.90 -2.57 14.95
N LYS A 19 6.16 -2.97 15.15
CA LYS A 19 7.28 -2.48 14.35
C LYS A 19 7.11 -2.79 12.86
N THR A 20 6.67 -4.00 12.54
CA THR A 20 6.44 -4.42 11.15
C THR A 20 5.33 -3.59 10.48
N ILE A 21 4.27 -3.26 11.22
CA ILE A 21 3.18 -2.40 10.76
C ILE A 21 3.66 -0.96 10.51
N GLU A 22 4.47 -0.42 11.43
CA GLU A 22 5.10 0.91 11.29
C GLU A 22 6.06 0.98 10.09
N ASP A 23 6.81 -0.10 9.83
CA ASP A 23 7.70 -0.22 8.68
C ASP A 23 6.93 -0.14 7.35
N PHE A 24 5.67 -0.60 7.29
CA PHE A 24 4.82 -0.43 6.10
C PHE A 24 4.47 1.03 5.86
N ASP A 25 4.16 1.80 6.90
CA ASP A 25 3.82 3.22 6.75
C ASP A 25 5.02 4.01 6.20
N SER A 26 6.23 3.72 6.69
CA SER A 26 7.47 4.30 6.16
C SER A 26 7.70 3.95 4.68
N LYS A 27 7.45 2.69 4.29
CA LYS A 27 7.54 2.25 2.89
C LYS A 27 6.47 2.90 2.01
N ALA A 28 5.25 3.09 2.52
CA ALA A 28 4.17 3.76 1.80
C ALA A 28 4.54 5.22 1.49
N LEU A 29 5.11 5.94 2.45
CA LEU A 29 5.62 7.30 2.21
C LEU A 29 6.72 7.33 1.13
N THR A 30 7.62 6.34 1.15
CA THR A 30 8.69 6.20 0.14
C THR A 30 8.11 5.98 -1.26
N ILE A 31 7.09 5.12 -1.39
CA ILE A 31 6.42 4.85 -2.66
C ILE A 31 5.72 6.08 -3.21
N LYS A 32 5.04 6.86 -2.36
CA LYS A 32 4.43 8.14 -2.77
C LYS A 32 5.48 9.11 -3.29
N ALA A 33 6.59 9.27 -2.56
CA ALA A 33 7.66 10.17 -2.96
C ALA A 33 8.27 9.77 -4.31
N TRP A 34 8.53 8.48 -4.53
CA TRP A 34 9.03 7.97 -5.81
C TRP A 34 8.02 8.13 -6.94
N SER A 35 6.74 7.86 -6.68
CA SER A 35 5.69 8.00 -7.68
C SER A 35 5.58 9.45 -8.18
N ILE A 36 5.53 10.41 -7.26
CA ILE A 36 5.44 11.84 -7.60
C ILE A 36 6.71 12.28 -8.35
N SER A 37 7.89 11.96 -7.82
CA SER A 37 9.17 12.40 -8.40
C SER A 37 9.40 11.82 -9.80
N PHE A 38 9.19 10.51 -9.95
CA PHE A 38 9.37 9.82 -11.23
C PHE A 38 8.37 10.35 -12.27
N SER A 39 7.08 10.39 -11.92
CA SER A 39 6.05 10.77 -12.89
C SER A 39 6.15 12.25 -13.29
N LEU A 40 6.52 13.14 -12.35
CA LEU A 40 6.78 14.54 -12.67
C LEU A 40 7.98 14.69 -13.62
N THR A 41 9.06 13.94 -13.37
CA THR A 41 10.24 13.93 -14.26
C THR A 41 9.86 13.48 -15.67
N VAL A 42 9.07 12.41 -15.78
CA VAL A 42 8.60 11.90 -17.09
C VAL A 42 7.67 12.91 -17.77
N LEU A 43 6.75 13.54 -17.02
CA LEU A 43 5.87 14.60 -17.55
C LEU A 43 6.68 15.77 -18.12
N VAL A 44 7.64 16.32 -17.35
CA VAL A 44 8.51 17.41 -17.81
C VAL A 44 9.35 16.97 -19.02
N GLY A 45 9.88 15.73 -18.98
CA GLY A 45 10.63 15.14 -20.09
C GLY A 45 9.82 15.04 -21.38
N ALA A 46 8.50 14.84 -21.30
CA ALA A 46 7.62 14.82 -22.47
C ALA A 46 7.59 16.17 -23.21
N PHE A 47 7.56 17.28 -22.46
CA PHE A 47 7.63 18.62 -23.04
C PHE A 47 9.03 18.91 -23.59
N ALA A 48 10.08 18.57 -22.85
CA ALA A 48 11.45 18.80 -23.30
C ALA A 48 11.80 18.02 -24.59
N SER A 49 11.28 16.81 -24.74
CA SER A 49 11.50 15.94 -25.90
C SER A 49 10.46 16.10 -27.02
N ARG A 50 9.42 16.91 -26.80
CA ARG A 50 8.26 17.05 -27.70
C ARG A 50 7.57 15.73 -28.05
N ALA A 51 7.66 14.73 -27.17
CA ALA A 51 7.19 13.38 -27.40
C ALA A 51 5.91 13.11 -26.60
N SER A 52 4.75 13.32 -27.21
CA SER A 52 3.45 13.13 -26.55
C SER A 52 3.21 11.72 -25.99
N PRO A 53 3.72 10.61 -26.57
CA PRO A 53 3.55 9.29 -25.95
C PRO A 53 4.19 9.16 -24.56
N VAL A 54 5.17 10.00 -24.22
CA VAL A 54 5.82 10.02 -22.90
C VAL A 54 4.85 10.43 -21.78
N LEU A 55 3.81 11.22 -22.10
CA LEU A 55 2.74 11.55 -21.14
C LEU A 55 1.94 10.31 -20.71
N LEU A 56 1.75 9.34 -21.61
CA LEU A 56 1.11 8.07 -21.29
C LEU A 56 2.04 7.17 -20.48
N ILE A 57 3.36 7.22 -20.73
CA ILE A 57 4.35 6.51 -19.90
C ILE A 57 4.28 6.99 -18.46
N ALA A 58 4.16 8.31 -18.22
CA ALA A 58 3.97 8.86 -16.87
C ALA A 58 2.68 8.33 -16.21
N SER A 59 1.60 8.24 -16.98
CA SER A 59 0.30 7.74 -16.50
C SER A 59 0.38 6.26 -16.12
N VAL A 60 0.98 5.42 -16.97
CA VAL A 60 1.18 3.99 -16.70
C VAL A 60 2.08 3.77 -15.50
N ALA A 61 3.19 4.51 -15.40
CA ALA A 61 4.07 4.42 -14.23
C ALA A 61 3.33 4.77 -12.93
N SER A 62 2.51 5.83 -12.95
CA SER A 62 1.69 6.20 -11.80
C SER A 62 0.66 5.13 -11.43
N LEU A 63 0.01 4.48 -12.41
CA LEU A 63 -0.88 3.33 -12.17
C LEU A 63 -0.15 2.15 -11.53
N LEU A 64 1.10 1.87 -11.91
CA LEU A 64 1.90 0.80 -11.30
C LEU A 64 2.25 1.12 -9.85
N PHE A 65 2.58 2.38 -9.54
CA PHE A 65 2.80 2.82 -8.16
C PHE A 65 1.51 2.73 -7.33
N TRP A 66 0.37 3.09 -7.91
CA TRP A 66 -0.93 2.94 -7.26
C TRP A 66 -1.24 1.49 -6.92
N PHE A 67 -1.01 0.58 -7.87
CA PHE A 67 -1.16 -0.84 -7.64
C PHE A 67 -0.23 -1.34 -6.52
N LEU A 68 1.06 -0.96 -6.56
CA LEU A 68 2.03 -1.36 -5.56
C LEU A 68 1.68 -0.87 -4.16
N GLU A 69 1.24 0.39 -4.02
CA GLU A 69 0.82 0.92 -2.72
C GLU A 69 -0.42 0.19 -2.20
N THR A 70 -1.39 -0.10 -3.08
CA THR A 70 -2.57 -0.88 -2.73
C THR A 70 -2.19 -2.26 -2.21
N MET A 71 -1.29 -2.97 -2.91
CA MET A 71 -0.83 -4.29 -2.45
C MET A 71 -0.12 -4.20 -1.10
N TRP A 72 0.70 -3.16 -0.89
CA TRP A 72 1.31 -2.95 0.43
C TRP A 72 0.29 -2.75 1.53
N LYS A 73 -0.79 -2.00 1.25
CA LYS A 73 -1.85 -1.82 2.23
C LYS A 73 -2.54 -3.13 2.58
N VAL A 74 -2.81 -3.98 1.58
CA VAL A 74 -3.39 -5.32 1.83
C VAL A 74 -2.46 -6.17 2.69
N PHE A 75 -1.16 -6.18 2.38
CA PHE A 75 -0.17 -6.90 3.17
C PHE A 75 -0.07 -6.38 4.62
N GLN A 76 -0.12 -5.07 4.82
CA GLN A 76 -0.15 -4.44 6.16
C GLN A 76 -1.40 -4.89 6.94
N LEU A 77 -2.58 -4.90 6.30
CA LEU A 77 -3.83 -5.34 6.92
C LEU A 77 -3.83 -6.81 7.35
N GLY A 78 -3.01 -7.65 6.69
CA GLY A 78 -2.80 -9.04 7.06
C GLY A 78 -2.27 -9.26 8.48
N TYR A 79 -1.57 -8.27 9.06
CA TYR A 79 -0.99 -8.39 10.39
C TYR A 79 -1.93 -8.01 11.53
N TYR A 80 -2.98 -7.21 11.26
CA TYR A 80 -3.87 -6.71 12.30
C TYR A 80 -4.71 -7.80 12.96
N GLU A 81 -5.08 -8.86 12.23
CA GLU A 81 -5.81 -10.00 12.83
C GLU A 81 -4.99 -10.64 13.97
N ARG A 82 -3.68 -10.80 13.75
CA ARG A 82 -2.80 -11.35 14.79
C ARG A 82 -2.61 -10.41 15.97
N VAL A 83 -2.52 -9.11 15.72
CA VAL A 83 -2.46 -8.10 16.78
C VAL A 83 -3.70 -8.18 17.66
N GLU A 84 -4.89 -8.23 17.06
CA GLU A 84 -6.16 -8.34 17.77
C GLU A 84 -6.26 -9.63 18.60
N GLU A 85 -5.81 -10.78 18.07
CA GLU A 85 -5.75 -12.04 18.82
C GLU A 85 -4.87 -11.95 20.08
N ILE A 86 -3.73 -11.26 19.98
CA ILE A 86 -2.83 -11.06 21.12
C ILE A 86 -3.45 -10.10 22.13
N GLU A 87 -4.05 -8.99 21.69
CA GLU A 87 -4.72 -8.05 22.59
C GLU A 87 -5.89 -8.70 23.32
N ALA A 88 -6.70 -9.48 22.62
CA ALA A 88 -7.82 -10.24 23.21
C ALA A 88 -7.32 -11.27 24.25
N HIS A 89 -6.13 -11.86 24.05
CA HIS A 89 -5.49 -12.68 25.09
C HIS A 89 -5.19 -11.86 26.35
N PHE A 90 -4.58 -10.69 26.20
CA PHE A 90 -4.25 -9.81 27.33
C PHE A 90 -5.49 -9.21 28.01
N ARG A 91 -6.60 -9.03 27.29
CA ARG A 91 -7.91 -8.66 27.86
C ARG A 91 -8.59 -9.82 28.59
N GLY A 92 -8.10 -11.05 28.46
CA GLY A 92 -8.71 -12.25 29.04
C GLY A 92 -9.91 -12.79 28.26
N GLU A 93 -10.14 -12.30 27.04
CA GLU A 93 -11.23 -12.73 26.14
C GLU A 93 -10.89 -14.05 25.43
N LEU A 94 -9.60 -14.29 25.16
CA LEU A 94 -9.10 -15.51 24.52
C LEU A 94 -8.18 -16.29 25.46
N LYS A 95 -8.57 -17.54 25.77
CA LYS A 95 -7.73 -18.49 26.52
C LYS A 95 -6.95 -19.37 25.54
N GLY A 96 -5.65 -19.52 25.77
CA GLY A 96 -4.81 -20.48 25.02
C GLY A 96 -4.26 -19.99 23.68
N THR A 97 -4.12 -18.69 23.46
CA THR A 97 -3.47 -18.14 22.27
C THR A 97 -2.02 -18.62 22.18
N ALA A 98 -1.71 -19.50 21.22
CA ALA A 98 -0.34 -19.93 20.98
C ALA A 98 0.50 -18.77 20.43
N PRO A 99 1.77 -18.58 20.86
CA PRO A 99 2.64 -17.55 20.31
C PRO A 99 3.19 -17.95 18.93
N ASN A 100 3.81 -16.98 18.25
CA ASN A 100 4.53 -17.13 16.99
C ASN A 100 3.64 -17.65 15.84
N GLN A 101 2.41 -17.15 15.75
CA GLN A 101 1.45 -17.57 14.71
C GLN A 101 1.28 -16.54 13.58
N ILE A 102 2.24 -15.61 13.44
CA ILE A 102 2.21 -14.52 12.45
C ILE A 102 1.89 -15.04 11.04
N CYS A 103 2.65 -16.01 10.53
CA CYS A 103 2.49 -16.51 9.16
C CYS A 103 1.12 -17.17 8.97
N THR A 104 0.68 -17.98 9.93
CA THR A 104 -0.62 -18.67 9.89
C THR A 104 -1.78 -17.68 9.85
N SER A 105 -1.78 -16.71 10.76
CA SER A 105 -2.83 -15.68 10.86
C SER A 105 -2.82 -14.78 9.63
N TRP A 106 -1.63 -14.37 9.16
CA TRP A 106 -1.50 -13.58 7.93
C TRP A 106 -2.01 -14.31 6.69
N MET A 107 -1.65 -15.59 6.52
CA MET A 107 -2.07 -16.40 5.37
C MET A 107 -3.58 -16.64 5.37
N LYS A 108 -4.17 -16.86 6.55
CA LYS A 108 -5.62 -16.95 6.74
C LYS A 108 -6.29 -15.65 6.28
N LYS A 109 -5.79 -14.49 6.73
CA LYS A 109 -6.32 -13.18 6.32
C LYS A 109 -6.17 -12.93 4.82
N TRP A 110 -5.00 -13.23 4.26
CA TRP A 110 -4.71 -13.08 2.84
C TRP A 110 -5.67 -13.90 1.97
N ASN A 111 -5.84 -15.19 2.28
CA ASN A 111 -6.74 -16.08 1.53
C ASN A 111 -8.22 -15.71 1.68
N ALA A 112 -8.58 -15.08 2.81
CA ALA A 112 -9.94 -14.60 3.05
C ALA A 112 -10.22 -13.22 2.41
N THR A 113 -9.21 -12.51 1.91
CA THR A 113 -9.38 -11.16 1.38
C THR A 113 -9.83 -11.21 -0.09
N PRO A 114 -11.09 -10.82 -0.40
CA PRO A 114 -11.57 -10.82 -1.78
C PRO A 114 -11.04 -9.64 -2.58
N TRP A 115 -10.99 -9.79 -3.90
CA TRP A 115 -10.61 -8.71 -4.82
C TRP A 115 -11.53 -7.48 -4.76
N SER A 116 -12.75 -7.59 -4.23
CA SER A 116 -13.61 -6.42 -3.96
C SER A 116 -12.99 -5.47 -2.94
N ASP A 117 -12.40 -6.02 -1.88
CA ASP A 117 -11.88 -5.25 -0.76
C ASP A 117 -10.59 -4.55 -1.20
N VAL A 118 -9.76 -5.26 -1.95
CA VAL A 118 -8.55 -4.69 -2.53
C VAL A 118 -8.85 -3.53 -3.48
N ARG A 119 -9.89 -3.67 -4.32
CA ARG A 119 -10.36 -2.56 -5.17
C ARG A 119 -10.92 -1.40 -4.35
N GLY A 120 -11.62 -1.69 -3.25
CA GLY A 120 -12.09 -0.67 -2.31
C GLY A 120 -10.94 0.11 -1.68
N MET A 121 -9.86 -0.57 -1.29
CA MET A 121 -8.65 0.05 -0.75
C MET A 121 -7.94 0.93 -1.77
N ALA A 122 -7.86 0.50 -3.03
CA ALA A 122 -7.27 1.33 -4.09
C ALA A 122 -7.95 2.71 -4.19
N LEU A 123 -9.25 2.80 -3.86
CA LEU A 123 -10.01 4.05 -3.91
C LEU A 123 -9.95 4.87 -2.62
N TRP A 124 -9.24 4.41 -1.58
CA TRP A 124 -9.07 5.20 -0.37
C TRP A 124 -8.33 6.50 -0.69
N PRO A 125 -8.81 7.67 -0.21
CA PRO A 125 -8.25 8.96 -0.62
C PRO A 125 -6.73 9.06 -0.46
N HIS A 126 -6.19 8.56 0.66
CA HIS A 126 -4.76 8.62 0.91
C HIS A 126 -3.94 7.76 -0.05
N ILE A 127 -4.50 6.67 -0.59
CA ILE A 127 -3.86 5.80 -1.59
C ILE A 127 -4.07 6.39 -3.00
N ALA A 128 -5.30 6.73 -3.34
CA ALA A 128 -5.69 7.16 -4.68
C ALA A 128 -5.13 8.54 -5.06
N LEU A 129 -5.18 9.53 -4.17
CA LEU A 129 -4.90 10.93 -4.53
C LEU A 129 -3.53 11.17 -5.17
N PRO A 130 -2.40 10.71 -4.61
CA PRO A 130 -1.09 11.01 -5.20
C PRO A 130 -0.90 10.41 -6.60
N HIS A 131 -1.50 9.25 -6.87
CA HIS A 131 -1.34 8.56 -8.15
C HIS A 131 -2.41 8.95 -9.17
N GLY A 132 -3.69 8.94 -8.75
CA GLY A 132 -4.82 9.25 -9.60
C GLY A 132 -4.72 10.65 -10.23
N VAL A 133 -4.22 11.65 -9.50
CA VAL A 133 -3.99 12.99 -10.04
C VAL A 133 -3.01 12.96 -11.22
N ILE A 134 -1.90 12.25 -11.09
CA ILE A 134 -0.87 12.15 -12.13
C ILE A 134 -1.41 11.41 -13.36
N VAL A 135 -2.16 10.32 -13.14
CA VAL A 135 -2.82 9.56 -14.22
C VAL A 135 -3.77 10.46 -15.00
N VAL A 136 -4.63 11.21 -14.31
CA VAL A 136 -5.58 12.13 -14.95
C VAL A 136 -4.84 13.22 -15.71
N ILE A 137 -3.83 13.86 -15.11
CA ILE A 137 -3.03 14.90 -15.76
C ILE A 137 -2.38 14.37 -17.04
N GLY A 138 -1.70 13.22 -16.98
CA GLY A 138 -1.01 12.65 -18.14
C GLY A 138 -1.97 12.30 -19.29
N ILE A 139 -3.13 11.72 -18.98
CA ILE A 139 -4.16 11.40 -19.97
C ILE A 139 -4.76 12.67 -20.59
N VAL A 140 -5.11 13.67 -19.77
CA VAL A 140 -5.68 14.93 -20.24
C VAL A 140 -4.69 15.69 -21.14
N LEU A 141 -3.43 15.82 -20.72
CA LEU A 141 -2.41 16.48 -21.53
C LEU A 141 -2.20 15.75 -22.86
N PHE A 142 -2.16 14.42 -22.86
CA PHE A 142 -2.05 13.65 -24.09
C PHE A 142 -3.23 13.89 -25.04
N ALA A 143 -4.46 13.90 -24.51
CA ALA A 143 -5.67 14.15 -25.28
C ALA A 143 -5.67 15.56 -25.89
N LEU A 144 -5.27 16.58 -25.12
CA LEU A 144 -5.16 17.97 -25.60
C LEU A 144 -4.13 18.11 -26.72
N VAL A 145 -2.97 17.45 -26.60
CA VAL A 145 -1.96 17.43 -27.66
C VAL A 145 -2.50 16.73 -28.90
N ARG A 146 -3.20 15.60 -28.75
CA ARG A 146 -3.77 14.87 -29.87
C ARG A 146 -4.88 15.64 -30.59
N ALA A 147 -5.63 16.45 -29.84
CA ALA A 147 -6.67 17.34 -30.36
C ALA A 147 -6.12 18.62 -31.00
N GLY A 148 -4.81 18.88 -30.91
CA GLY A 148 -4.19 20.12 -31.43
C GLY A 148 -4.45 21.35 -30.57
N LEU A 149 -4.96 21.18 -29.34
CA LEU A 149 -5.22 22.26 -28.38
C LEU A 149 -3.98 22.63 -27.55
N LEU A 150 -2.99 21.74 -27.53
CA LEU A 150 -1.72 21.93 -26.83
C LEU A 150 -0.56 21.49 -27.74
N THR A 151 0.53 22.23 -27.72
CA THR A 151 1.79 21.87 -28.39
C THR A 151 2.84 21.52 -27.35
N LEU A 152 3.64 20.49 -27.63
CA LEU A 152 4.82 20.14 -26.85
C LEU A 152 6.08 20.79 -27.44
#